data_AF-A0A4Q3T9D9-F1
#
_entry.id   AF-A0A4Q3T9D9-F1
#
_cell.length_a   1.000
_cell.length_b   1.000
_cell.length_c   1.000
_cell.angle_alpha   90.00
_cell.angle_beta   90.00
_cell.angle_gamma   90.00
#
_symmetry.space_group_name_H-M   'P 1'
#
loop_
_entity.id
_entity.type
_entity.pdbx_description
1 polymer ?
#
loop_
_entity_poly.entity_id
_entity_poly.type
_entity_poly.pdbx_seq_one_letter_code
_entity_poly.pdbx_strand_id
1 'polypeptide(L)'
;MTLSRRGLLGAGASASMLGACATTPDARTAGPFKPTWDSLAAGYKTPDWFRDAKFGIWSHWGPQCVPEFGDWYGRQMYIQGNPFYEHHVATYGHPSRFGFMEFIDQWKGDQWDPEGLLDLYQAAGARYIMSMANHHDNLDLFDSAHHEWNVMRVGPKRDIVGTWEKAVRARGLRFAVSNHAAHAWHWWQTAYGYDAEGPLKGVRYDAARLTRADGAGKWWEGLDPQE
;
A
#
# COMPACT_ATOMS: atom_id res chain seq x y z
N MET A 1 -50.31 40.09 -37.40
CA MET A 1 -49.75 40.91 -36.31
C MET A 1 -48.45 40.29 -35.85
N THR A 2 -47.34 40.90 -36.26
CA THR A 2 -45.97 40.52 -35.92
C THR A 2 -45.61 41.11 -34.55
N LEU A 3 -45.19 40.25 -33.61
CA LEU A 3 -44.59 40.67 -32.33
C LEU A 3 -43.14 40.18 -32.29
N SER A 4 -42.24 41.09 -31.95
CA SER A 4 -40.79 40.98 -32.11
C SER A 4 -40.06 40.57 -30.81
N ARG A 5 -38.77 40.27 -30.98
CA ARG A 5 -37.80 39.62 -30.07
C ARG A 5 -37.49 40.28 -28.71
N ARG A 6 -38.36 41.10 -28.14
CA ARG A 6 -38.13 41.67 -26.79
C ARG A 6 -39.39 41.65 -25.95
N GLY A 7 -39.60 40.54 -25.27
CA GLY A 7 -40.62 40.41 -24.24
C GLY A 7 -40.59 39.02 -23.68
N LEU A 8 -40.12 38.91 -22.43
CA LEU A 8 -40.25 37.82 -21.45
C LEU A 8 -38.92 37.52 -20.76
N LEU A 9 -38.51 38.46 -19.92
CA LEU A 9 -37.90 38.13 -18.63
C LEU A 9 -39.03 37.57 -17.76
N GLY A 10 -39.01 36.25 -17.54
CA GLY A 10 -39.93 35.55 -16.67
C GLY A 10 -39.14 34.56 -15.83
N ALA A 11 -39.24 34.71 -14.51
CA ALA A 11 -38.51 34.01 -13.48
C ALA A 11 -38.45 32.48 -13.66
N GLY A 12 -37.26 31.92 -13.44
CA GLY A 12 -37.00 30.49 -13.39
C GLY A 12 -35.67 30.21 -12.71
N ALA A 13 -35.54 30.62 -11.44
CA ALA A 13 -34.41 30.20 -10.62
C ALA A 13 -34.64 28.75 -10.19
N SER A 14 -34.18 27.80 -11.00
CA SER A 14 -34.06 26.40 -10.59
C SER A 14 -32.95 26.31 -9.56
N ALA A 15 -33.32 26.22 -8.28
CA ALA A 15 -32.40 25.90 -7.20
C ALA A 15 -31.99 24.43 -7.35
N SER A 16 -30.81 24.19 -7.93
CA SER A 16 -30.14 22.90 -7.89
C SER A 16 -29.79 22.61 -6.43
N MET A 17 -30.54 21.73 -5.78
CA MET A 17 -30.11 21.12 -4.52
C MET A 17 -28.91 20.22 -4.84
N LEU A 18 -27.70 20.79 -4.76
CA LEU A 18 -26.50 20.01 -4.53
C LEU A 18 -26.73 19.27 -3.22
N GLY A 19 -26.99 17.96 -3.31
CA GLY A 19 -26.95 17.07 -2.18
C GLY A 19 -25.59 17.22 -1.52
N ALA A 20 -25.55 17.96 -0.41
CA ALA A 20 -24.41 17.95 0.47
C ALA A 20 -24.26 16.50 0.92
N CYS A 21 -23.22 15.82 0.46
CA CYS A 21 -22.72 14.64 1.13
C CYS A 21 -22.52 15.06 2.58
N ALA A 22 -23.41 14.60 3.46
CA ALA A 22 -23.28 14.79 4.88
C ALA A 22 -22.00 14.06 5.28
N THR A 23 -20.90 14.79 5.36
CA THR A 23 -19.71 14.33 6.06
C THR A 23 -20.14 14.16 7.50
N THR A 24 -20.30 12.90 7.92
CA THR A 24 -20.31 12.57 9.34
C THR A 24 -19.11 13.27 9.97
N PRO A 25 -19.31 14.15 10.98
CA PRO A 25 -18.20 14.83 11.61
C PRO A 25 -17.31 13.76 12.22
N ASP A 26 -16.11 13.61 11.64
CA ASP A 26 -15.09 12.77 12.20
C ASP A 26 -14.83 13.25 13.63
N ALA A 27 -14.93 12.36 14.62
CA ALA A 27 -14.73 12.66 16.03
C ALA A 27 -13.24 12.90 16.35
N ARG A 28 -12.53 13.61 15.48
CA ARG A 28 -11.21 14.15 15.74
C ARG A 28 -11.42 15.32 16.68
N THR A 29 -11.02 15.16 17.93
CA THR A 29 -10.82 16.29 18.86
C THR A 29 -10.14 17.43 18.11
N ALA A 30 -10.71 18.64 18.18
CA ALA A 30 -10.13 19.82 17.55
C ALA A 30 -8.75 20.08 18.16
N GLY A 31 -7.72 19.52 17.54
CA GLY A 31 -6.32 19.72 17.90
C GLY A 31 -5.89 21.15 17.60
N PRO A 32 -4.65 21.53 17.97
CA PRO A 32 -4.15 22.89 17.78
C PRO A 32 -3.93 23.27 16.29
N PHE A 33 -4.14 22.35 15.35
CA PHE A 33 -3.85 22.52 13.93
C PHE A 33 -5.13 22.61 13.09
N LYS A 34 -5.15 23.57 12.15
CA LYS A 34 -6.09 23.62 11.02
C LYS A 34 -5.50 22.89 9.81
N PRO A 35 -6.31 22.37 8.88
CA PRO A 35 -5.83 21.71 7.67
C PRO A 35 -5.34 22.72 6.62
N THR A 36 -4.43 23.62 6.99
CA THR A 36 -3.82 24.63 6.12
C THR A 36 -2.32 24.70 6.34
N TRP A 37 -1.58 25.09 5.29
CA TRP A 37 -0.13 25.24 5.35
C TRP A 37 0.31 26.24 6.43
N ASP A 38 -0.37 27.37 6.54
CA ASP A 38 -0.05 28.40 7.54
C ASP A 38 -0.15 27.85 8.98
N SER A 39 -1.15 27.02 9.26
CA SER A 39 -1.31 26.44 10.60
C SER A 39 -0.20 25.45 10.92
N LEU A 40 0.23 24.64 9.94
CA LEU A 40 1.32 23.68 10.12
C LEU A 40 2.66 24.39 10.28
N ALA A 41 2.95 25.36 9.41
CA ALA A 41 4.20 26.12 9.42
C ALA A 41 4.38 26.93 10.70
N ALA A 42 3.30 27.53 11.23
CA ALA A 42 3.35 28.29 12.47
C ALA A 42 3.40 27.40 13.72
N GLY A 43 2.72 26.24 13.70
CA GLY A 43 2.47 25.44 14.89
C GLY A 43 3.37 24.21 15.10
N TYR A 44 3.91 23.63 14.02
CA TYR A 44 4.69 22.39 14.12
C TYR A 44 6.16 22.69 14.41
N LYS A 45 6.72 21.98 15.39
CA LYS A 45 8.16 21.96 15.67
C LYS A 45 8.60 20.52 15.79
N THR A 46 9.73 20.19 15.16
CA THR A 46 10.32 18.87 15.29
C THR A 46 10.62 18.59 16.77
N PRO A 47 10.04 17.51 17.35
CA PRO A 47 10.19 17.23 18.77
C PRO A 47 11.66 16.95 19.13
N ASP A 48 12.07 17.35 20.33
CA ASP A 48 13.46 17.20 20.79
C ASP A 48 13.94 15.74 20.70
N TRP A 49 13.09 14.78 21.08
CA TRP A 49 13.45 13.36 21.02
C TRP A 49 13.93 12.92 19.63
N PHE A 50 13.33 13.43 18.55
CA PHE A 50 13.71 13.02 17.19
C PHE A 50 14.99 13.71 16.77
N ARG A 51 15.16 14.98 17.15
CA ARG A 51 16.43 15.69 16.99
C ARG A 51 17.55 14.96 17.72
N ASP A 52 17.29 14.43 18.91
CA ASP A 52 18.28 13.76 19.76
C ASP A 52 18.53 12.30 19.39
N ALA A 53 17.56 11.64 18.75
CA ALA A 53 17.65 10.22 18.40
C ALA A 53 18.86 9.92 17.49
N LYS A 54 19.13 10.80 16.51
CA LYS A 54 20.18 10.72 15.46
C LYS A 54 20.14 9.49 14.54
N PHE A 55 19.74 8.33 15.05
CA PHE A 55 19.80 7.06 14.36
C PHE A 55 18.57 6.21 14.67
N GLY A 56 17.99 5.63 13.63
CA GLY A 56 16.93 4.65 13.71
C GLY A 56 17.05 3.65 12.56
N ILE A 57 16.35 2.52 12.70
CA ILE A 57 16.39 1.42 11.74
C ILE A 57 14.99 1.21 11.17
N TRP A 58 14.93 1.03 9.85
CA TRP A 58 13.70 0.75 9.14
C TRP A 58 13.73 -0.66 8.55
N SER A 59 12.67 -1.42 8.81
CA SER A 59 12.42 -2.72 8.20
C SER A 59 11.59 -2.54 6.92
N HIS A 60 12.25 -2.58 5.76
CA HIS A 60 11.59 -2.62 4.45
C HIS A 60 11.26 -4.06 4.07
N TRP A 61 10.29 -4.65 4.78
CA TRP A 61 10.01 -6.08 4.73
C TRP A 61 8.54 -6.35 4.42
N GLY A 62 8.30 -7.12 3.36
CA GLY A 62 6.99 -7.43 2.81
C GLY A 62 7.07 -8.58 1.80
N PRO A 63 5.98 -8.89 1.07
CA PRO A 63 5.97 -9.95 0.07
C PRO A 63 7.04 -9.81 -1.01
N GLN A 64 7.44 -8.58 -1.34
CA GLN A 64 8.53 -8.31 -2.29
C GLN A 64 9.87 -8.95 -1.89
N CYS A 65 10.06 -9.31 -0.61
CA CYS A 65 11.27 -9.96 -0.14
C CYS A 65 11.31 -11.46 -0.45
N VAL A 66 10.18 -12.12 -0.75
CA VAL A 66 10.13 -13.58 -0.98
C VAL A 66 11.06 -14.04 -2.11
N PRO A 67 11.18 -13.32 -3.25
CA PRO A 67 12.10 -13.69 -4.31
C PRO A 67 13.58 -13.42 -3.98
N GLU A 68 13.88 -12.72 -2.89
CA GLU A 68 15.23 -12.27 -2.50
C GLU A 68 15.97 -11.50 -3.61
N PHE A 69 15.21 -10.79 -4.47
CA PHE A 69 15.73 -10.17 -5.69
C PHE A 69 15.27 -8.71 -5.86
N GLY A 70 15.62 -7.84 -4.90
CA GLY A 70 15.37 -6.40 -4.99
C GLY A 70 13.96 -5.94 -4.59
N ASP A 71 13.84 -4.68 -4.18
CA ASP A 71 12.64 -4.13 -3.51
C ASP A 71 11.47 -3.85 -4.46
N TRP A 72 11.75 -3.58 -5.74
CA TRP A 72 10.76 -3.27 -6.77
C TRP A 72 10.29 -4.50 -7.56
N TYR A 73 10.52 -5.71 -7.03
CA TYR A 73 10.27 -6.97 -7.75
C TYR A 73 8.87 -7.05 -8.35
N GLY A 74 7.84 -6.70 -7.57
CA GLY A 74 6.45 -6.76 -8.03
C GLY A 74 6.18 -5.99 -9.31
N ARG A 75 6.85 -4.85 -9.55
CA ARG A 75 6.71 -4.14 -10.82
C ARG A 75 7.59 -4.72 -11.93
N GLN A 76 8.85 -4.98 -11.60
CA GLN A 76 9.90 -5.28 -12.57
C GLN A 76 9.78 -6.69 -13.16
N MET A 77 9.20 -7.64 -12.42
CA MET A 77 9.00 -9.03 -12.88
C MET A 77 8.08 -9.16 -14.09
N TYR A 78 7.35 -8.10 -14.45
CA TYR A 78 6.44 -8.06 -15.60
C TYR A 78 7.03 -7.38 -16.84
N ILE A 79 8.29 -6.94 -16.80
CA ILE A 79 8.92 -6.20 -17.90
C ILE A 79 9.89 -7.11 -18.65
N GLN A 80 9.53 -7.57 -19.86
CA GLN A 80 10.44 -8.36 -20.70
C GLN A 80 11.77 -7.62 -20.96
N GLY A 81 12.88 -8.38 -20.95
CA GLY A 81 14.25 -7.84 -21.08
C GLY A 81 14.81 -7.19 -19.79
N ASN A 82 14.02 -7.17 -18.71
CA ASN A 82 14.49 -6.76 -17.40
C ASN A 82 15.06 -7.99 -16.64
N PRO A 83 16.21 -7.88 -15.93
CA PRO A 83 16.78 -8.98 -15.16
C PRO A 83 15.80 -9.63 -14.16
N PHE A 84 14.85 -8.85 -13.64
CA PHE A 84 13.82 -9.35 -12.71
C PHE A 84 12.83 -10.29 -13.42
N TYR A 85 12.40 -9.94 -14.65
CA TYR A 85 11.55 -10.81 -15.46
C TYR A 85 12.29 -12.09 -15.85
N GLU A 86 13.55 -11.98 -16.28
CA GLU A 86 14.37 -13.14 -16.65
C GLU A 86 14.54 -14.10 -15.47
N HIS A 87 14.90 -13.56 -14.30
CA HIS A 87 14.98 -14.33 -13.07
C HIS A 87 13.62 -14.95 -12.71
N HIS A 88 12.52 -14.20 -12.86
CA HIS A 88 11.18 -14.68 -12.57
C HIS A 88 10.80 -15.89 -13.43
N VAL A 89 10.98 -15.77 -14.75
CA VAL A 89 10.67 -16.85 -15.70
C VAL A 89 11.54 -18.08 -15.44
N ALA A 90 12.82 -17.90 -15.14
CA ALA A 90 13.74 -18.99 -14.86
C ALA A 90 13.42 -19.73 -13.55
N THR A 91 12.88 -19.04 -12.54
CA THR A 91 12.72 -19.58 -11.18
C THR A 91 11.29 -20.02 -10.87
N TYR A 92 10.30 -19.24 -11.27
CA TYR A 92 8.88 -19.42 -10.92
C TYR A 92 7.99 -19.71 -12.13
N GLY A 93 8.45 -19.36 -13.32
CA GLY A 93 7.72 -19.51 -14.58
C GLY A 93 7.12 -18.20 -15.07
N HIS A 94 6.30 -18.29 -16.13
CA HIS A 94 5.81 -17.10 -16.81
C HIS A 94 4.84 -16.27 -15.94
N PRO A 95 4.95 -14.93 -15.90
CA PRO A 95 4.13 -14.07 -15.04
C PRO A 95 2.62 -14.12 -15.30
N SER A 96 2.19 -14.65 -16.46
CA SER A 96 0.75 -14.93 -16.69
C SER A 96 0.20 -16.11 -15.91
N ARG A 97 1.07 -16.97 -15.35
CA ARG A 97 0.72 -18.18 -14.59
C ARG A 97 1.07 -18.06 -13.12
N PHE A 98 2.24 -17.50 -12.83
CA PHE A 98 2.72 -17.22 -11.48
C PHE A 98 2.98 -15.71 -11.40
N GLY A 99 2.06 -14.96 -10.82
CA GLY A 99 2.22 -13.51 -10.66
C GLY A 99 2.57 -13.11 -9.24
N PHE A 100 2.65 -11.81 -8.97
CA PHE A 100 3.12 -11.31 -7.68
C PHE A 100 2.22 -11.72 -6.51
N MET A 101 0.92 -11.91 -6.74
CA MET A 101 -0.01 -12.37 -5.70
C MET A 101 0.44 -13.69 -5.06
N GLU A 102 1.07 -14.59 -5.81
CA GLU A 102 1.57 -15.86 -5.27
C GLU A 102 2.68 -15.63 -4.22
N PHE A 103 3.46 -14.55 -4.33
CA PHE A 103 4.43 -14.17 -3.30
C PHE A 103 3.76 -13.60 -2.05
N ILE A 104 2.59 -12.95 -2.18
CA ILE A 104 1.79 -12.52 -1.03
C ILE A 104 1.39 -13.73 -0.20
N ASP A 105 0.96 -14.83 -0.82
CA ASP A 105 0.67 -16.05 -0.08
C ASP A 105 1.93 -16.66 0.52
N GLN A 106 3.03 -16.78 -0.23
CA GLN A 106 4.26 -17.41 0.26
C GLN A 106 4.94 -16.66 1.41
N TRP A 107 4.67 -15.36 1.57
CA TRP A 107 5.23 -14.57 2.66
C TRP A 107 4.52 -14.89 3.99
N LYS A 108 5.01 -15.92 4.69
CA LYS A 108 4.42 -16.42 5.96
C LYS A 108 5.03 -15.82 7.23
N GLY A 109 6.30 -15.40 7.18
CA GLY A 109 7.00 -14.87 8.35
C GLY A 109 7.23 -15.89 9.47
N ASP A 110 7.28 -17.19 9.16
CA ASP A 110 7.34 -18.27 10.16
C ASP A 110 8.55 -18.20 11.10
N GLN A 111 9.67 -17.64 10.62
CA GLN A 111 10.91 -17.47 11.39
C GLN A 111 11.14 -16.02 11.84
N TRP A 112 10.10 -15.18 11.76
CA TRP A 112 10.24 -13.78 12.13
C TRP A 112 10.25 -13.62 13.67
N ASP A 113 11.43 -13.28 14.19
CA ASP A 113 11.67 -12.95 15.59
C ASP A 113 11.87 -11.42 15.76
N PRO A 114 10.79 -10.65 16.01
CA PRO A 114 10.91 -9.21 16.22
C PRO A 114 11.71 -8.87 17.49
N GLU A 115 11.67 -9.70 18.54
CA GLU A 115 12.38 -9.38 19.79
C GLU A 115 13.90 -9.52 19.61
N GLY A 116 14.35 -10.61 18.97
CA GLY A 116 15.77 -10.78 18.64
C GLY A 116 16.31 -9.70 17.70
N LEU A 117 15.50 -9.27 16.71
CA LEU A 117 15.86 -8.14 15.85
C LEU A 117 15.96 -6.83 16.64
N LEU A 118 15.04 -6.56 17.56
CA LEU A 118 15.10 -5.36 18.40
C LEU A 118 16.29 -5.37 19.37
N ASP A 119 16.72 -6.53 19.84
CA ASP A 119 17.94 -6.65 20.65
C ASP A 119 19.16 -6.22 19.83
N LEU A 120 19.26 -6.73 18.60
CA LEU A 120 20.31 -6.34 17.66
C LEU A 120 20.25 -4.84 17.32
N TYR A 121 19.06 -4.31 17.03
CA TYR A 121 18.89 -2.91 16.63
C TYR A 121 19.24 -1.94 17.75
N GLN A 122 18.90 -2.28 19.00
CA GLN A 122 19.31 -1.48 20.16
C GLN A 122 20.81 -1.57 20.43
N ALA A 123 21.41 -2.76 20.29
CA ALA A 123 22.84 -2.94 20.41
C ALA A 123 23.61 -2.14 19.34
N ALA A 124 23.04 -2.01 18.14
CA ALA A 124 23.55 -1.14 17.08
C ALA A 124 23.35 0.37 17.37
N GLY A 125 22.60 0.73 18.42
CA GLY A 125 22.42 2.11 18.88
C GLY A 125 21.13 2.79 18.39
N ALA A 126 20.21 2.08 17.75
CA ALA A 126 18.97 2.67 17.26
C ALA A 126 18.15 3.30 18.41
N ARG A 127 17.57 4.47 18.16
CA ARG A 127 16.72 5.21 19.11
C ARG A 127 15.25 5.26 18.69
N TYR A 128 14.97 4.90 17.45
CA TYR A 128 13.63 4.63 16.95
C TYR A 128 13.66 3.51 15.91
N ILE A 129 12.56 2.78 15.81
CA ILE A 129 12.41 1.68 14.86
C ILE A 129 11.20 1.98 13.99
N MET A 130 11.33 1.71 12.69
CA MET A 130 10.30 1.94 11.70
C MET A 130 9.88 0.62 11.05
N SER A 131 8.57 0.39 10.95
CA SER A 131 8.00 -0.69 10.13
C SER A 131 7.41 -0.10 8.86
N MET A 132 7.46 -0.83 7.76
CA MET A 132 6.63 -0.50 6.60
C MET A 132 5.17 -0.84 6.88
N ALA A 133 4.27 0.10 6.64
CA ALA A 133 2.82 -0.11 6.72
C ALA A 133 2.24 -0.51 5.36
N ASN A 134 2.76 0.03 4.27
CA ASN A 134 2.38 -0.33 2.90
C ASN A 134 3.55 0.02 1.96
N HIS A 135 3.86 -0.87 1.00
CA HIS A 135 4.85 -0.58 -0.04
C HIS A 135 4.19 0.09 -1.26
N HIS A 136 4.69 -0.13 -2.47
CA HIS A 136 4.00 0.23 -3.70
C HIS A 136 3.06 -0.88 -4.18
N ASP A 137 3.23 -2.10 -3.64
CA ASP A 137 2.44 -3.29 -3.96
C ASP A 137 1.01 -3.27 -3.40
N ASN A 138 0.66 -2.22 -2.65
CA ASN A 138 -0.65 -1.96 -2.07
C ASN A 138 -1.06 -2.93 -0.95
N LEU A 139 -0.20 -3.82 -0.44
CA LEU A 139 -0.59 -4.67 0.69
C LEU A 139 -0.40 -3.93 2.03
N ASP A 140 -1.49 -3.81 2.81
CA ASP A 140 -1.41 -3.25 4.17
C ASP A 140 -0.80 -4.26 5.14
N LEU A 141 0.31 -3.89 5.76
CA LEU A 141 1.06 -4.72 6.72
C LEU A 141 0.57 -4.58 8.16
N PHE A 142 -0.66 -4.12 8.33
CA PHE A 142 -1.35 -3.92 9.61
C PHE A 142 -2.81 -4.39 9.53
N ASP A 143 -3.49 -4.47 10.66
CA ASP A 143 -4.94 -4.76 10.72
C ASP A 143 -5.76 -3.56 10.20
N SER A 144 -5.89 -3.48 8.88
CA SER A 144 -6.52 -2.36 8.18
C SER A 144 -8.05 -2.47 8.20
N ALA A 145 -8.72 -1.43 8.70
CA ALA A 145 -10.18 -1.30 8.64
C ALA A 145 -10.69 -0.76 7.29
N HIS A 146 -9.78 -0.37 6.38
CA HIS A 146 -10.12 0.34 5.14
C HIS A 146 -9.72 -0.40 3.88
N HIS A 147 -8.80 -1.36 3.98
CA HIS A 147 -8.32 -2.12 2.84
C HIS A 147 -8.38 -3.62 3.12
N GLU A 148 -9.08 -4.34 2.26
CA GLU A 148 -9.27 -5.79 2.37
C GLU A 148 -7.97 -6.58 2.12
N TRP A 149 -7.08 -6.09 1.25
CA TRP A 149 -5.75 -6.65 1.07
C TRP A 149 -4.82 -6.21 2.19
N ASN A 150 -4.87 -6.97 3.28
CA ASN A 150 -3.99 -6.78 4.42
C ASN A 150 -3.48 -8.11 5.00
N VAL A 151 -2.42 -8.03 5.79
CA VAL A 151 -1.73 -9.19 6.38
C VAL A 151 -2.55 -10.00 7.39
N MET A 152 -3.69 -9.50 7.86
CA MET A 152 -4.63 -10.31 8.64
C MET A 152 -5.44 -11.25 7.74
N ARG A 153 -5.67 -10.85 6.49
CA ARG A 153 -6.46 -11.61 5.51
C ARG A 153 -5.63 -12.47 4.58
N VAL A 154 -4.36 -12.18 4.32
CA VAL A 154 -3.49 -12.94 3.41
C VAL A 154 -2.06 -13.04 3.96
N GLY A 155 -1.21 -13.86 3.34
CA GLY A 155 0.19 -14.02 3.74
C GLY A 155 0.37 -14.52 5.18
N PRO A 156 0.98 -13.74 6.09
CA PRO A 156 1.40 -14.21 7.41
C PRO A 156 0.26 -14.34 8.43
N LYS A 157 -0.95 -13.84 8.12
CA LYS A 157 -2.12 -13.84 9.03
C LYS A 157 -1.79 -13.23 10.40
N ARG A 158 -0.95 -12.18 10.38
CA ARG A 158 -0.39 -11.54 11.57
C ARG A 158 -0.17 -10.05 11.30
N ASP A 159 -0.58 -9.22 12.26
CA ASP A 159 -0.35 -7.77 12.24
C ASP A 159 1.13 -7.46 12.45
N ILE A 160 1.84 -7.12 11.37
CA ILE A 160 3.28 -6.87 11.37
C ILE A 160 3.59 -5.54 12.07
N VAL A 161 2.92 -4.46 11.67
CA VAL A 161 3.12 -3.12 12.24
C VAL A 161 2.75 -3.10 13.72
N GLY A 162 1.59 -3.66 14.10
CA GLY A 162 1.13 -3.69 15.49
C GLY A 162 1.99 -4.59 16.38
N THR A 163 2.59 -5.67 15.82
CA THR A 163 3.59 -6.47 16.53
C THR A 163 4.85 -5.64 16.81
N TRP A 164 5.42 -4.99 15.78
CA TRP A 164 6.58 -4.11 15.96
C TRP A 164 6.28 -2.98 16.95
N GLU A 165 5.14 -2.31 16.83
CA GLU A 165 4.78 -1.19 17.70
C GLU A 165 4.83 -1.61 19.17
N LYS A 166 4.15 -2.70 19.52
CA LYS A 166 4.06 -3.19 20.90
C LYS A 166 5.45 -3.52 21.45
N ALA A 167 6.25 -4.25 20.67
CA ALA A 167 7.59 -4.67 21.09
C ALA A 167 8.57 -3.47 21.24
N VAL A 168 8.54 -2.53 20.28
CA VAL A 168 9.37 -1.31 20.31
C VAL A 168 9.02 -0.43 21.51
N ARG A 169 7.72 -0.21 21.76
CA ARG A 169 7.26 0.62 22.88
C ARG A 169 7.55 -0.03 24.24
N ALA A 170 7.47 -1.35 24.34
CA ALA A 170 7.82 -2.08 25.58
C ALA A 170 9.28 -1.85 26.00
N ARG A 171 10.18 -1.56 25.04
CA ARG A 171 11.59 -1.21 25.25
C ARG A 171 11.83 0.28 25.48
N GLY A 172 10.78 1.09 25.56
CA GLY A 172 10.88 2.55 25.74
C GLY A 172 11.38 3.30 24.50
N LEU A 173 11.43 2.64 23.34
CA LEU A 173 11.84 3.25 22.08
C LEU A 173 10.67 3.93 21.37
N ARG A 174 11.00 4.76 20.39
CA ARG A 174 10.03 5.41 19.52
C ARG A 174 9.74 4.51 18.31
N PHE A 175 8.46 4.41 17.95
CA PHE A 175 8.01 3.65 16.80
C PHE A 175 7.53 4.57 15.68
N ALA A 176 7.88 4.24 14.45
CA ALA A 176 7.49 4.95 13.23
C ALA A 176 6.92 3.99 12.20
N VAL A 177 6.18 4.53 11.23
CA VAL A 177 5.63 3.77 10.11
C VAL A 177 5.97 4.46 8.79
N SER A 178 6.34 3.69 7.76
CA SER A 178 6.47 4.21 6.39
C SER A 178 5.24 3.81 5.58
N ASN A 179 4.82 4.68 4.66
CA ASN A 179 3.72 4.41 3.73
C ASN A 179 4.11 4.90 2.33
N HIS A 180 4.04 4.00 1.37
CA HIS A 180 4.47 4.19 0.00
C HIS A 180 3.30 4.03 -1.01
N ALA A 181 2.07 3.98 -0.51
CA ALA A 181 0.84 3.72 -1.27
C ALA A 181 0.55 4.79 -2.34
N ALA A 182 1.21 5.94 -2.30
CA ALA A 182 1.06 7.00 -3.31
C ALA A 182 1.42 6.54 -4.73
N HIS A 183 2.15 5.44 -4.90
CA HIS A 183 2.45 4.85 -6.22
C HIS A 183 1.53 3.68 -6.59
N ALA A 184 0.70 3.16 -5.67
CA ALA A 184 -0.10 1.95 -5.88
C ALA A 184 -0.98 2.04 -7.15
N TRP A 185 -1.59 3.20 -7.38
CA TRP A 185 -2.46 3.48 -8.54
C TRP A 185 -1.80 3.30 -9.92
N HIS A 186 -0.47 3.33 -10.03
CA HIS A 186 0.24 3.07 -11.28
C HIS A 186 1.25 1.91 -11.19
N TRP A 187 1.49 1.38 -9.99
CA TRP A 187 2.51 0.38 -9.73
C TRP A 187 2.28 -0.91 -10.53
N TRP A 188 1.03 -1.36 -10.59
CA TRP A 188 0.63 -2.60 -11.25
C TRP A 188 0.41 -2.49 -12.76
N GLN A 189 0.59 -1.32 -13.39
CA GLN A 189 0.37 -1.16 -14.83
C GLN A 189 1.14 -2.18 -15.70
N THR A 190 2.34 -2.59 -15.28
CA THR A 190 3.12 -3.62 -15.99
C THR A 190 2.48 -5.00 -15.89
N ALA A 191 1.81 -5.33 -14.78
CA ALA A 191 1.07 -6.58 -14.58
C ALA A 191 -0.22 -6.68 -15.41
N TYR A 192 -0.74 -5.58 -15.96
CA TYR A 192 -1.82 -5.60 -16.97
C TYR A 192 -1.29 -5.72 -18.41
N GLY A 193 0.03 -5.79 -18.57
CA GLY A 193 0.71 -5.95 -19.84
C GLY A 193 0.50 -7.34 -20.46
N TYR A 194 1.34 -7.63 -21.45
CA TYR A 194 1.39 -8.89 -22.16
C TYR A 194 2.81 -9.17 -22.63
N ASP A 195 3.07 -10.42 -23.00
CA ASP A 195 4.34 -10.84 -23.61
C ASP A 195 4.46 -10.23 -25.01
N ALA A 196 5.38 -9.29 -25.23
CA ALA A 196 5.55 -8.61 -26.52
C ALA A 196 6.24 -9.51 -27.56
N GLU A 197 7.08 -10.44 -27.10
CA GLU A 197 7.86 -11.37 -27.90
C GLU A 197 8.03 -12.72 -27.21
N GLY A 198 8.62 -13.71 -27.90
CA GLY A 198 8.84 -15.05 -27.34
C GLY A 198 7.66 -16.02 -27.52
N PRO A 199 7.75 -17.23 -26.95
CA PRO A 199 6.78 -18.31 -27.17
C PRO A 199 5.36 -18.01 -26.68
N LEU A 200 5.19 -17.05 -25.76
CA LEU A 200 3.90 -16.64 -25.22
C LEU A 200 3.47 -15.26 -25.73
N LYS A 201 4.04 -14.79 -26.85
CA LYS A 201 3.68 -13.51 -27.48
C LYS A 201 2.16 -13.30 -27.56
N GLY A 202 1.71 -12.17 -27.04
CA GLY A 202 0.31 -11.75 -27.00
C GLY A 202 -0.47 -12.23 -25.78
N VAL A 203 0.10 -13.12 -24.95
CA VAL A 203 -0.52 -13.58 -23.71
C VAL A 203 -0.46 -12.47 -22.66
N ARG A 204 -1.63 -12.08 -22.14
CA ARG A 204 -1.79 -11.15 -21.03
C ARG A 204 -1.27 -11.75 -19.72
N TYR A 205 -0.71 -10.91 -18.86
CA TYR A 205 -0.30 -11.33 -17.52
C TYR A 205 -1.51 -11.51 -16.58
N ASP A 206 -1.24 -11.97 -15.36
CA ASP A 206 -2.24 -12.42 -14.39
C ASP A 206 -3.22 -11.30 -13.96
N ALA A 207 -2.73 -10.08 -13.71
CA ALA A 207 -3.60 -8.98 -13.23
C ALA A 207 -4.68 -8.60 -14.26
N ALA A 208 -4.43 -8.81 -15.55
CA ALA A 208 -5.40 -8.54 -16.61
C ALA A 208 -6.55 -9.56 -16.68
N ARG A 209 -6.45 -10.70 -16.00
CA ARG A 209 -7.42 -11.80 -16.08
C ARG A 209 -8.06 -12.18 -14.75
N LEU A 210 -7.39 -11.94 -13.62
CA LEU A 210 -7.88 -12.37 -12.31
C LEU A 210 -9.06 -11.51 -11.85
N THR A 211 -10.08 -12.18 -11.34
CA THR A 211 -11.30 -11.61 -10.76
C THR A 211 -11.59 -12.22 -9.41
N ARG A 212 -12.45 -11.60 -8.59
CA ARG A 212 -12.91 -12.19 -7.32
C ARG A 212 -13.35 -13.66 -7.42
N ALA A 213 -13.99 -14.05 -8.53
CA ALA A 213 -14.46 -15.42 -8.73
C ALA A 213 -13.32 -16.45 -8.86
N ASP A 214 -12.16 -16.05 -9.40
CA ASP A 214 -11.00 -16.92 -9.54
C ASP A 214 -10.35 -17.28 -8.19
N GLY A 215 -10.73 -16.59 -7.12
CA GLY A 215 -10.28 -16.83 -5.75
C GLY A 215 -11.06 -17.91 -5.00
N ALA A 216 -12.17 -18.41 -5.55
CA ALA A 216 -12.97 -19.45 -4.90
C ALA A 216 -12.12 -20.70 -4.62
N GLY A 217 -12.08 -21.14 -3.36
CA GLY A 217 -11.28 -22.27 -2.90
C GLY A 217 -9.77 -22.00 -2.78
N LYS A 218 -9.32 -20.74 -2.94
CA LYS A 218 -7.92 -20.34 -2.81
C LYS A 218 -7.69 -19.50 -1.56
N TRP A 219 -6.41 -19.24 -1.25
CA TRP A 219 -5.98 -18.47 -0.07
C TRP A 219 -6.51 -17.03 0.00
N TRP A 220 -6.96 -16.49 -1.14
CA TRP A 220 -7.56 -15.16 -1.29
C TRP A 220 -9.07 -15.21 -1.57
N GLU A 221 -9.75 -16.29 -1.19
CA GLU A 221 -11.20 -16.39 -1.37
C GLU A 221 -11.94 -15.18 -0.77
N GLY A 222 -12.87 -14.63 -1.57
CA GLY A 222 -13.64 -13.46 -1.18
C GLY A 222 -12.88 -12.13 -1.29
N LEU A 223 -11.66 -12.10 -1.84
CA LEU A 223 -10.94 -10.86 -2.20
C LEU A 223 -11.00 -10.61 -3.71
N ASP A 224 -10.98 -9.34 -4.11
CA ASP A 224 -10.83 -8.97 -5.53
C ASP A 224 -9.45 -8.36 -5.77
N PRO A 225 -8.59 -8.95 -6.62
CA PRO A 225 -7.26 -8.42 -6.90
C PRO A 225 -7.26 -7.09 -7.66
N GLN A 226 -8.43 -6.60 -8.05
CA GLN A 226 -8.63 -5.28 -8.66
C GLN A 226 -8.90 -4.18 -7.62
N GLU A 227 -9.04 -4.52 -6.33
CA GLU A 227 -9.21 -3.59 -5.20
C GLU A 227 -7.90 -3.05 -4.63
#